data_AF-A0A925P9A8-F1
#
_entry.id   AF-A0A925P9A8-F1
#
_cell.length_a   1.000
_cell.length_b   1.000
_cell.length_c   1.000
_cell.angle_alpha   90.00
_cell.angle_beta   90.00
_cell.angle_gamma   90.00
#
_symmetry.space_group_name_H-M   'P 1'
#
loop_
_entity.id
_entity.type
_entity.pdbx_description
1 polymer ?
#
loop_
_entity_poly.entity_id
_entity_poly.type
_entity_poly.pdbx_seq_one_letter_code
_entity_poly.pdbx_strand_id
1 'polypeptide(L)'
;MKTCAEGTLRHIRVLSDGRPGHENQSVGLALALARRTGATYEVVKVDPSANVFTRMRAAAGGADVATADLVVAAGHRTHLPLWWAARRLGARSIVIMKPSLPFACFDLALVPRHDVGIDAVDTVRRVLTRGALNRVPEELPVKAAAGLVLLGGPSKHHGWDGAALAPRIARVIAARPELAWIVADSRRTPEGFLQGLELSSVAGVAGVGVRKVPHQETGPGWLAGELA
;
A
#
# COMPACT_ATOMS: atom_id res chain seq x y z
N MET A 1 -5.13 15.71 28.82
CA MET A 1 -5.72 14.41 28.41
C MET A 1 -7.01 14.70 27.68
N LYS A 2 -7.14 14.37 26.40
CA LYS A 2 -8.45 14.40 25.73
C LYS A 2 -9.22 13.17 26.22
N THR A 3 -10.23 13.38 27.05
CA THR A 3 -11.19 12.36 27.49
C THR A 3 -11.71 11.59 26.28
N CYS A 4 -11.59 10.26 26.33
CA CYS A 4 -12.25 9.38 25.38
C CYS A 4 -13.75 9.44 25.69
N ALA A 5 -14.50 10.22 24.93
CA ALA A 5 -15.86 9.77 24.65
C ALA A 5 -15.71 8.44 23.92
N GLU A 6 -16.42 7.39 24.37
CA GLU A 6 -16.61 6.15 23.62
C GLU A 6 -17.41 6.47 22.34
N GLY A 7 -16.77 7.19 21.43
CA GLY A 7 -17.32 7.53 20.14
C GLY A 7 -17.17 6.31 19.25
N THR A 8 -18.30 5.72 18.86
CA THR A 8 -18.34 4.77 17.75
C THR A 8 -17.68 5.45 16.54
N LEU A 9 -16.59 4.88 16.02
CA LEU A 9 -15.93 5.35 14.81
C LEU A 9 -16.92 5.23 13.65
N ARG A 10 -17.40 6.36 13.11
CA ARG A 10 -18.39 6.43 12.03
C ARG A 10 -17.80 6.94 10.72
N HIS A 11 -16.89 7.91 10.79
CA HIS A 11 -16.32 8.50 9.59
C HIS A 11 -14.79 8.70 9.66
N ILE A 12 -14.10 8.24 8.62
CA ILE A 12 -12.64 8.30 8.49
C ILE A 12 -12.26 9.16 7.28
N ARG A 13 -11.50 10.24 7.51
CA ARG A 13 -10.93 11.05 6.43
C ARG A 13 -9.51 10.60 6.12
N VAL A 14 -9.26 10.18 4.89
CA VAL A 14 -7.92 9.83 4.39
C VAL A 14 -7.34 11.00 3.60
N LEU A 15 -6.15 11.47 3.98
CA LEU A 15 -5.42 12.47 3.18
C LEU A 15 -4.44 11.77 2.23
N SER A 16 -4.51 12.10 0.94
CA SER A 16 -3.64 11.56 -0.10
C SER A 16 -2.78 12.66 -0.72
N ASP A 17 -1.45 12.44 -0.78
CA ASP A 17 -0.52 13.32 -1.51
C ASP A 17 -0.36 12.92 -2.99
N GLY A 18 -1.23 12.04 -3.50
CA GLY A 18 -1.23 11.56 -4.88
C GLY A 18 -0.21 10.45 -5.17
N ARG A 19 0.59 10.01 -4.18
CA ARG A 19 1.51 8.88 -4.37
C ARG A 19 0.77 7.56 -4.13
N PRO A 20 0.71 6.63 -5.12
CA PRO A 20 -0.08 5.40 -4.99
C PRO A 20 0.29 4.55 -3.78
N GLY A 21 1.59 4.44 -3.44
CA GLY A 21 2.04 3.67 -2.28
C GLY A 21 1.69 4.31 -0.93
N HIS A 22 1.57 5.64 -0.85
CA HIS A 22 1.12 6.31 0.36
C HIS A 22 -0.39 6.13 0.54
N GLU A 23 -1.16 6.38 -0.53
CA GLU A 23 -2.61 6.21 -0.52
C GLU A 23 -3.02 4.76 -0.25
N ASN A 24 -2.28 3.78 -0.78
CA ASN A 24 -2.55 2.37 -0.51
C ASN A 24 -2.44 2.04 0.98
N GLN A 25 -1.48 2.63 1.69
CA GLN A 25 -1.30 2.44 3.13
C GLN A 25 -2.43 3.08 3.94
N SER A 26 -2.75 4.35 3.69
CA SER A 26 -3.76 5.07 4.44
C SER A 26 -5.18 4.56 4.17
N VAL A 27 -5.50 4.24 2.91
CA VAL A 27 -6.77 3.58 2.56
C VAL A 27 -6.83 2.15 3.09
N GLY A 28 -5.70 1.42 3.08
CA GLY A 28 -5.64 0.07 3.66
C GLY A 28 -6.04 0.05 5.13
N LEU A 29 -5.49 0.99 5.92
CA LEU A 29 -5.90 1.16 7.32
C LEU A 29 -7.37 1.55 7.46
N ALA A 30 -7.84 2.52 6.67
CA ALA A 30 -9.23 2.97 6.72
C ALA A 30 -10.22 1.84 6.38
N LEU A 31 -9.92 1.01 5.37
CA LEU A 31 -10.71 -0.16 5.00
C LEU A 31 -10.75 -1.21 6.12
N ALA A 32 -9.61 -1.51 6.75
CA ALA A 32 -9.55 -2.46 7.86
C ALA A 32 -10.39 -1.99 9.06
N LEU A 33 -10.32 -0.70 9.40
CA LEU A 33 -11.15 -0.10 10.44
C LEU A 33 -12.64 -0.11 10.06
N ALA A 34 -12.96 0.31 8.85
CA ALA A 34 -14.33 0.31 8.32
C ALA A 34 -14.99 -1.07 8.40
N ARG A 35 -14.27 -2.15 8.03
CA ARG A 35 -14.77 -3.53 8.16
C ARG A 35 -15.11 -3.93 9.60
N ARG A 36 -14.33 -3.44 10.57
CA ARG A 36 -14.49 -3.78 11.99
C ARG A 36 -15.53 -2.93 12.72
N THR A 37 -15.75 -1.70 12.28
CA THR A 37 -16.62 -0.74 12.99
C THR A 37 -17.87 -0.32 12.22
N GLY A 38 -17.96 -0.64 10.93
CA GLY A 38 -19.01 -0.13 10.04
C GLY A 38 -18.80 1.34 9.62
N ALA A 39 -17.63 1.92 9.89
CA ALA A 39 -17.32 3.29 9.50
C ALA A 39 -17.29 3.47 7.98
N THR A 40 -17.67 4.65 7.50
CA THR A 40 -17.40 5.08 6.14
C THR A 40 -16.05 5.79 6.07
N TYR A 41 -15.48 5.88 4.86
CA TYR A 41 -14.28 6.68 4.66
C TYR A 41 -14.36 7.50 3.37
N GLU A 42 -13.66 8.62 3.36
CA GLU A 42 -13.45 9.44 2.18
C GLU A 42 -11.95 9.68 1.94
N VAL A 43 -11.58 9.96 0.69
CA VAL A 43 -10.21 10.32 0.31
C VAL A 43 -10.18 11.78 -0.14
N VAL A 44 -9.49 12.61 0.63
CA VAL A 44 -9.23 14.02 0.30
C VAL A 44 -7.83 14.16 -0.26
N LYS A 45 -7.73 14.58 -1.52
CA LYS A 45 -6.45 14.85 -2.16
C LYS A 45 -5.88 16.17 -1.66
N VAL A 46 -4.64 16.14 -1.17
CA VAL A 46 -3.83 17.32 -0.90
C VAL A 46 -2.83 17.48 -2.03
N ASP A 47 -3.04 18.50 -2.86
CA ASP A 47 -2.20 18.74 -4.03
C ASP A 47 -0.73 18.93 -3.59
N PRO A 48 0.20 18.06 -4.02
CA PRO A 48 1.59 18.14 -3.63
C PRO A 48 2.30 19.37 -4.19
N SER A 49 1.78 19.98 -5.27
CA SER A 49 2.32 21.20 -5.88
C SER A 49 1.83 22.48 -5.19
N ALA A 50 0.69 22.40 -4.50
CA ALA A 50 0.13 23.54 -3.79
C ALA A 50 0.94 23.88 -2.53
N ASN A 51 0.87 25.15 -2.12
CA ASN A 51 1.50 25.60 -0.88
C ASN A 51 0.82 24.95 0.36
N VAL A 52 1.49 25.07 1.50
CA VAL A 52 1.05 24.39 2.73
C VAL A 52 -0.30 24.87 3.25
N PHE A 53 -0.63 26.15 3.11
CA PHE A 53 -1.92 26.71 3.54
C PHE A 53 -3.07 26.16 2.70
N THR A 54 -2.89 26.07 1.38
CA THR A 54 -3.86 25.47 0.47
C THR A 54 -4.10 24.00 0.82
N ARG A 55 -3.04 23.23 1.08
CA ARG A 55 -3.16 21.83 1.52
C ARG A 55 -3.91 21.70 2.85
N MET A 56 -3.63 22.58 3.81
CA MET A 56 -4.32 22.60 5.11
C MET A 56 -5.81 22.95 4.95
N ARG A 57 -6.14 23.92 4.08
CA ARG A 57 -7.53 24.29 3.79
C ARG A 57 -8.28 23.15 3.10
N ALA A 58 -7.65 22.46 2.16
CA ALA A 58 -8.22 21.27 1.52
C ALA A 58 -8.45 20.15 2.54
N ALA A 59 -7.45 19.84 3.37
CA ALA A 59 -7.54 18.75 4.36
C ALA A 59 -8.65 18.96 5.41
N ALA A 60 -8.89 20.22 5.81
CA ALA A 60 -9.93 20.60 6.77
C ALA A 60 -11.25 21.06 6.11
N GLY A 61 -11.33 21.09 4.79
CA GLY A 61 -12.51 21.54 4.01
C GLY A 61 -13.37 20.39 3.48
N GLY A 62 -14.41 20.70 2.71
CA GLY A 62 -15.35 19.72 2.14
C GLY A 62 -16.82 19.98 2.50
N ALA A 63 -17.76 19.26 1.87
CA ALA A 63 -19.20 19.41 2.13
C ALA A 63 -19.62 18.84 3.49
N ASP A 64 -18.83 17.90 4.06
CA ASP A 64 -19.14 17.17 5.30
C ASP A 64 -18.12 17.46 6.43
N VAL A 65 -17.63 18.71 6.49
CA VAL A 65 -16.50 19.15 7.37
C VAL A 65 -16.73 18.93 8.87
N ALA A 66 -17.92 18.60 9.34
CA ALA A 66 -18.18 18.51 10.78
C ALA A 66 -18.06 17.10 11.37
N THR A 67 -17.78 16.06 10.58
CA THR A 67 -18.16 14.68 11.00
C THR A 67 -17.02 13.66 11.07
N ALA A 68 -15.79 13.99 10.66
CA ALA A 68 -14.70 13.02 10.73
C ALA A 68 -14.29 12.74 12.19
N ASP A 69 -14.41 11.49 12.62
CA ASP A 69 -13.94 11.03 13.92
C ASP A 69 -12.42 10.76 13.92
N LEU A 70 -11.90 10.42 12.74
CA LEU A 70 -10.52 10.01 12.53
C LEU A 70 -9.97 10.60 11.21
N VAL A 71 -8.76 11.13 11.25
CA VAL A 71 -8.01 11.53 10.06
C VAL A 71 -6.75 10.67 9.96
N VAL A 72 -6.53 10.08 8.78
CA VAL A 72 -5.39 9.19 8.50
C VAL A 72 -4.60 9.72 7.32
N ALA A 73 -3.27 9.71 7.41
CA ALA A 73 -2.43 10.06 6.27
C ALA A 73 -1.09 9.32 6.27
N ALA A 74 -0.56 9.10 5.07
CA ALA A 74 0.79 8.58 4.86
C ALA A 74 1.63 9.60 4.07
N GLY A 75 2.94 9.64 4.33
CA GLY A 75 3.90 10.43 3.57
C GLY A 75 4.13 11.85 4.09
N HIS A 76 5.37 12.32 3.96
CA HIS A 76 5.83 13.58 4.58
C HIS A 76 4.99 14.82 4.26
N ARG A 77 4.47 14.93 3.03
CA ARG A 77 3.70 16.10 2.59
C ARG A 77 2.35 16.24 3.30
N THR A 78 1.85 15.16 3.91
CA THR A 78 0.55 15.13 4.58
C THR A 78 0.64 15.40 6.08
N HIS A 79 1.83 15.42 6.69
CA HIS A 79 1.99 15.54 8.15
C HIS A 79 1.36 16.81 8.74
N LEU A 80 1.69 17.99 8.20
CA LEU A 80 1.11 19.25 8.69
C LEU A 80 -0.38 19.39 8.33
N PRO A 81 -0.83 19.07 7.10
CA PRO A 81 -2.25 18.98 6.79
C PRO A 81 -3.04 18.04 7.72
N LEU A 82 -2.49 16.88 8.07
CA LEU A 82 -3.10 15.91 8.99
C LEU A 82 -3.26 16.50 10.39
N TRP A 83 -2.17 17.05 10.95
CA TRP A 83 -2.17 17.69 12.26
C TRP A 83 -3.19 18.82 12.36
N TRP A 84 -3.30 19.62 11.30
CA TRP A 84 -4.24 20.73 11.21
C TRP A 84 -5.68 20.26 11.07
N ALA A 85 -5.95 19.32 10.15
CA ALA A 85 -7.28 18.77 9.93
C ALA A 85 -7.83 18.14 11.20
N ALA A 86 -7.05 17.31 11.90
CA ALA A 86 -7.49 16.70 13.14
C ALA A 86 -7.84 17.74 14.23
N ARG A 87 -7.10 18.85 14.31
CA ARG A 87 -7.46 19.95 15.23
C ARG A 87 -8.73 20.67 14.82
N ARG A 88 -8.89 20.98 13.54
CA ARG A 88 -10.03 21.73 13.01
C ARG A 88 -11.33 20.93 13.07
N LEU A 89 -11.25 19.63 12.83
CA LEU A 89 -12.40 18.71 12.79
C LEU A 89 -12.73 18.13 14.17
N GLY A 90 -11.90 18.36 15.19
CA GLY A 90 -12.05 17.72 16.51
C GLY A 90 -11.68 16.22 16.53
N ALA A 91 -11.23 15.68 15.40
CA ALA A 91 -10.93 14.27 15.17
C ALA A 91 -9.66 13.76 15.89
N ARG A 92 -9.54 12.43 15.96
CA ARG A 92 -8.27 11.75 16.24
C ARG A 92 -7.39 11.69 14.98
N SER A 93 -6.09 11.57 15.17
CA SER A 93 -5.10 11.56 14.08
C SER A 93 -4.19 10.33 14.10
N ILE A 94 -4.10 9.65 12.95
CA ILE A 94 -3.11 8.59 12.72
C ILE A 94 -2.19 9.00 11.58
N VAL A 95 -0.89 9.06 11.88
CA VAL A 95 0.15 9.21 10.85
C VAL A 95 0.76 7.85 10.55
N ILE A 96 0.97 7.56 9.26
CA ILE A 96 1.66 6.35 8.79
C ILE A 96 3.02 6.77 8.23
N MET A 97 4.06 5.97 8.51
CA MET A 97 5.49 6.25 8.31
C MET A 97 6.08 7.12 9.44
N LYS A 98 7.41 7.19 9.50
CA LYS A 98 8.10 8.04 10.48
C LYS A 98 7.76 9.52 10.23
N PRO A 99 7.12 10.21 11.19
CA PRO A 99 6.76 11.59 11.00
C PRO A 99 8.00 12.49 11.05
N SER A 100 7.95 13.59 10.29
CA SER A 100 8.93 14.69 10.38
C SER A 100 8.56 15.71 11.46
N LEU A 101 7.32 15.65 11.95
CA LEU A 101 6.86 16.41 13.11
C LEU A 101 6.99 15.54 14.37
N PRO A 102 7.10 16.14 15.57
CA PRO A 102 7.14 15.36 16.81
C PRO A 102 5.96 14.41 16.93
N PHE A 103 6.18 13.18 17.41
CA PHE A 103 5.11 12.19 17.61
C PHE A 103 3.91 12.72 18.42
N ALA A 104 4.17 13.64 19.36
CA ALA A 104 3.14 14.27 20.20
C ALA A 104 2.11 15.10 19.40
N CYS A 105 2.41 15.45 18.15
CA CYS A 105 1.48 16.11 17.23
C CYS A 105 0.30 15.22 16.83
N PHE A 106 0.45 13.89 16.94
CA PHE A 106 -0.54 12.91 16.51
C PHE A 106 -1.06 12.09 17.69
N ASP A 107 -2.26 11.52 17.57
CA ASP A 107 -2.80 10.61 18.57
C ASP A 107 -2.11 9.24 18.49
N LEU A 108 -1.79 8.77 17.28
CA LEU A 108 -1.02 7.55 17.05
C LEU A 108 -0.15 7.65 15.79
N ALA A 109 1.05 7.04 15.83
CA ALA A 109 1.93 6.89 14.69
C ALA A 109 2.19 5.41 14.38
N LEU A 110 1.97 5.00 13.13
CA LEU A 110 2.29 3.67 12.62
C LEU A 110 3.60 3.74 11.84
N VAL A 111 4.69 3.25 12.43
CA VAL A 111 6.04 3.49 11.93
C VAL A 111 6.71 2.18 11.53
N PRO A 112 7.26 2.04 10.30
CA PRO A 112 8.04 0.87 9.94
C PRO A 112 9.22 0.67 10.87
N ARG A 113 9.38 -0.54 11.42
CA ARG A 113 10.45 -0.84 12.39
C ARG A 113 11.85 -0.48 11.86
N HIS A 114 12.08 -0.65 10.56
CA HIS A 114 13.37 -0.33 9.93
C HIS A 114 13.72 1.18 9.93
N ASP A 115 12.76 2.09 10.15
CA ASP A 115 13.00 3.55 10.17
C ASP A 115 13.45 4.08 11.55
N VAL A 116 13.32 3.25 12.60
CA VAL A 116 13.58 3.64 14.01
C VAL A 116 14.59 2.73 14.72
N GLY A 117 14.99 1.62 14.10
CA GLY A 117 15.98 0.68 14.64
C GLY A 117 15.37 -0.63 15.13
N ILE A 118 16.23 -1.65 15.26
CA ILE A 118 15.83 -3.03 15.59
C ILE A 118 15.33 -3.14 17.03
N ASP A 119 15.90 -2.37 17.95
CA ASP A 119 15.56 -2.37 19.38
C ASP A 119 14.36 -1.48 19.73
N ALA A 120 13.74 -0.86 18.72
CA ALA A 120 12.57 -0.04 18.95
C ALA A 120 11.39 -0.90 19.42
N VAL A 121 10.69 -0.41 20.44
CA VAL A 121 9.46 -0.99 20.97
C VAL A 121 8.26 -0.08 20.73
N ASP A 122 7.08 -0.69 20.80
CA ASP A 122 5.81 0.03 20.76
C ASP A 122 5.65 0.94 21.99
N THR A 123 4.90 2.02 21.82
CA THR A 123 4.50 2.94 22.88
C THR A 123 3.03 3.29 22.70
N VAL A 124 2.44 3.96 23.70
CA VAL A 124 1.04 4.41 23.63
C VAL A 124 0.73 5.32 22.43
N ARG A 125 1.73 5.98 21.85
CA ARG A 125 1.59 6.88 20.68
C ARG A 125 2.29 6.37 19.43
N ARG A 126 2.95 5.21 19.48
CA ARG A 126 3.71 4.68 18.35
C ARG A 126 3.61 3.17 18.31
N VAL A 127 3.04 2.63 17.24
CA VAL A 127 3.03 1.19 16.97
C VAL A 127 3.95 0.92 15.79
N LEU A 128 4.82 -0.09 15.94
CA LEU A 128 5.78 -0.45 14.91
C LEU A 128 5.17 -1.44 13.92
N THR A 129 5.28 -1.12 12.63
CA THR A 129 4.82 -2.01 11.56
C THR A 129 5.97 -2.86 11.03
N ARG A 130 5.65 -4.10 10.62
CA ARG A 130 6.53 -4.95 9.82
C ARG A 130 6.13 -4.77 8.35
N GLY A 131 6.91 -3.98 7.62
CA GLY A 131 6.59 -3.59 6.25
C GLY A 131 5.54 -2.49 6.17
N ALA A 132 5.09 -2.23 4.93
CA ALA A 132 4.06 -1.23 4.65
C ALA A 132 2.66 -1.80 4.84
N LEU A 133 1.75 -0.98 5.35
CA LEU A 133 0.32 -1.31 5.35
C LEU A 133 -0.22 -1.44 3.93
N ASN A 134 -1.27 -2.22 3.75
CA ASN A 134 -1.85 -2.47 2.44
C ASN A 134 -3.34 -2.78 2.56
N ARG A 135 -4.01 -2.98 1.43
CA ARG A 135 -5.46 -3.21 1.34
C ARG A 135 -5.84 -4.69 1.41
N VAL A 136 -4.87 -5.60 1.60
CA VAL A 136 -5.13 -7.04 1.70
C VAL A 136 -6.01 -7.28 2.93
N PRO A 137 -7.13 -8.02 2.79
CA PRO A 137 -7.98 -8.34 3.93
C PRO A 137 -7.27 -9.24 4.94
N GLU A 138 -7.72 -9.18 6.19
CA GLU A 138 -7.18 -10.00 7.28
C GLU A 138 -7.53 -11.47 7.09
N GLU A 139 -8.77 -11.73 6.68
CA GLU A 139 -9.21 -13.04 6.20
C GLU A 139 -8.81 -13.16 4.74
N LEU A 140 -7.82 -14.01 4.49
CA LEU A 140 -7.37 -14.29 3.14
C LEU A 140 -8.38 -15.20 2.43
N PRO A 141 -8.71 -14.92 1.16
CA PRO A 141 -9.50 -15.84 0.36
C PRO A 141 -8.80 -17.20 0.20
N VAL A 142 -9.58 -18.21 -0.17
CA VAL A 142 -9.06 -19.54 -0.48
C VAL A 142 -8.09 -19.41 -1.65
N LYS A 143 -6.83 -19.78 -1.43
CA LYS A 143 -5.79 -19.66 -2.45
C LYS A 143 -6.15 -20.48 -3.67
N ALA A 144 -6.21 -19.83 -4.84
CA ALA A 144 -6.23 -20.53 -6.11
C ALA A 144 -4.94 -21.34 -6.29
N ALA A 145 -5.01 -22.44 -7.06
CA ALA A 145 -3.84 -23.19 -7.49
C ALA A 145 -3.08 -22.43 -8.60
N ALA A 146 -2.60 -21.23 -8.26
CA ALA A 146 -1.93 -20.31 -9.17
C ALA A 146 -0.56 -19.88 -8.62
N GLY A 147 0.36 -19.59 -9.52
CA GLY A 147 1.67 -19.04 -9.22
C GLY A 147 1.86 -17.71 -9.95
N LEU A 148 2.51 -16.73 -9.30
CA LEU A 148 2.77 -15.42 -9.88
C LEU A 148 4.26 -15.06 -9.78
N VAL A 149 4.86 -14.70 -10.92
CA VAL A 149 6.22 -14.15 -11.01
C VAL A 149 6.10 -12.70 -11.48
N LEU A 150 6.61 -11.77 -10.68
CA LEU A 150 6.69 -10.35 -11.04
C LEU A 150 8.12 -9.99 -11.42
N LEU A 151 8.34 -9.64 -12.68
CA LEU A 151 9.64 -9.26 -13.20
C LEU A 151 9.88 -7.78 -12.96
N GLY A 152 10.87 -7.50 -12.13
CA GLY A 152 11.44 -6.17 -12.01
C GLY A 152 12.36 -5.86 -13.18
N GLY A 153 13.09 -4.75 -13.04
CA GLY A 153 14.21 -4.41 -13.90
C GLY A 153 15.39 -3.89 -13.09
N PRO A 154 16.47 -3.45 -13.75
CA PRO A 154 17.62 -2.87 -13.07
C PRO A 154 17.21 -1.74 -12.10
N SER A 155 18.01 -1.57 -11.07
CA SER A 155 17.84 -0.54 -10.04
C SER A 155 19.19 0.07 -9.66
N LYS A 156 19.18 1.17 -8.91
CA LYS A 156 20.42 1.81 -8.42
C LYS A 156 21.35 0.87 -7.65
N HIS A 157 20.79 -0.17 -7.04
CA HIS A 157 21.51 -1.10 -6.17
C HIS A 157 21.70 -2.48 -6.81
N HIS A 158 21.05 -2.78 -7.93
CA HIS A 158 21.06 -4.12 -8.55
C HIS A 158 21.07 -4.00 -10.07
N GLY A 159 22.05 -4.66 -10.70
CA GLY A 159 22.13 -4.79 -12.16
C GLY A 159 21.06 -5.72 -12.74
N TRP A 160 21.20 -6.04 -14.03
CA TRP A 160 20.32 -6.95 -14.75
C TRP A 160 21.13 -7.99 -15.52
N ASP A 161 20.83 -9.26 -15.28
CA ASP A 161 21.37 -10.39 -16.04
C ASP A 161 20.20 -11.27 -16.49
N GLY A 162 19.66 -10.96 -17.67
CA GLY A 162 18.53 -11.69 -18.24
C GLY A 162 18.88 -13.14 -18.58
N ALA A 163 20.11 -13.39 -19.03
CA ALA A 163 20.58 -14.72 -19.41
C ALA A 163 20.62 -15.67 -18.20
N ALA A 164 21.06 -15.17 -17.04
CA ALA A 164 21.01 -15.94 -15.80
C ALA A 164 19.60 -16.02 -15.19
N LEU A 165 18.73 -15.03 -15.42
CA LEU A 165 17.40 -14.97 -14.83
C LEU A 165 16.40 -15.92 -15.51
N ALA A 166 16.43 -16.02 -16.85
CA ALA A 166 15.52 -16.88 -17.61
C ALA A 166 15.49 -18.35 -17.14
N PRO A 167 16.64 -19.07 -17.02
CA PRO A 167 16.62 -20.45 -16.55
C PRO A 167 16.19 -20.58 -15.08
N ARG A 168 16.36 -19.55 -14.26
CA ARG A 168 15.90 -19.54 -12.85
C ARG A 168 14.38 -19.43 -12.78
N ILE A 169 13.77 -18.57 -13.59
CA ILE A 169 12.31 -18.46 -13.69
C ILE A 169 11.72 -19.80 -14.14
N ALA A 170 12.28 -20.39 -15.20
CA ALA A 170 11.86 -21.70 -15.69
C ALA A 170 11.95 -22.76 -14.58
N ARG A 171 13.04 -22.79 -13.81
CA ARG A 171 13.20 -23.74 -12.70
C ARG A 171 12.14 -23.57 -11.59
N VAL A 172 11.77 -22.34 -11.24
CA VAL A 172 10.72 -22.08 -10.23
C VAL A 172 9.37 -22.60 -10.72
N ILE A 173 9.04 -22.35 -11.99
CA ILE A 173 7.79 -22.81 -12.62
C ILE A 173 7.78 -24.35 -12.69
N ALA A 174 8.88 -24.95 -13.16
CA ALA A 174 9.02 -26.41 -13.30
C ALA A 174 8.87 -27.16 -11.97
N ALA A 175 9.30 -26.54 -10.87
CA ALA A 175 9.25 -27.14 -9.54
C ALA A 175 7.83 -27.25 -8.99
N ARG A 176 6.86 -26.52 -9.56
CA ARG A 176 5.45 -26.49 -9.13
C ARG A 176 4.54 -26.61 -10.35
N PRO A 177 4.56 -27.77 -11.05
CA PRO A 177 3.79 -27.99 -12.27
C PRO A 177 2.28 -28.04 -12.05
N GLU A 178 1.83 -28.17 -10.79
CA GLU A 178 0.42 -28.17 -10.41
C GLU A 178 -0.22 -26.77 -10.37
N LEU A 179 0.58 -25.70 -10.47
CA LEU A 179 0.09 -24.33 -10.44
C LEU A 179 -0.11 -23.75 -11.85
N ALA A 180 -1.17 -22.97 -12.02
CA ALA A 180 -1.34 -22.09 -13.17
C ALA A 180 -0.45 -20.85 -13.01
N TRP A 181 0.58 -20.71 -13.84
CA TRP A 181 1.58 -19.66 -13.68
C TRP A 181 1.27 -18.41 -14.51
N ILE A 182 1.43 -17.25 -13.88
CA ILE A 182 1.45 -15.94 -14.51
C ILE A 182 2.84 -15.34 -14.34
N VAL A 183 3.41 -14.84 -15.43
CA VAL A 183 4.65 -14.08 -15.42
C VAL A 183 4.34 -12.69 -15.94
N ALA A 184 4.39 -11.69 -15.08
CA ALA A 184 4.13 -10.32 -15.46
C ALA A 184 5.40 -9.48 -15.41
N ASP A 185 5.59 -8.61 -16.40
CA ASP A 185 6.71 -7.68 -16.40
C ASP A 185 6.37 -6.35 -15.69
N SER A 186 7.33 -5.44 -15.74
CA SER A 186 7.20 -4.08 -15.21
C SER A 186 7.84 -3.08 -16.17
N ARG A 187 7.49 -1.79 -16.01
CA ARG A 187 8.09 -0.66 -16.74
C ARG A 187 9.63 -0.63 -16.76
N ARG A 188 10.29 -1.30 -15.82
CA ARG A 188 11.76 -1.34 -15.73
C ARG A 188 12.36 -2.57 -16.40
N THR A 189 11.56 -3.60 -16.67
CA THR A 189 12.02 -4.84 -17.29
C THR A 189 12.55 -4.51 -18.67
N PRO A 190 13.76 -4.97 -19.06
CA PRO A 190 14.27 -4.74 -20.39
C PRO A 190 13.31 -5.24 -21.47
N GLU A 191 13.15 -4.43 -22.50
CA GLU A 191 12.23 -4.70 -23.61
C GLU A 191 12.56 -6.05 -24.26
N GLY A 192 11.50 -6.80 -24.61
CA GLY A 192 11.62 -8.11 -25.23
C GLY A 192 11.94 -9.25 -24.28
N PHE A 193 12.33 -8.99 -23.02
CA PHE A 193 12.69 -10.07 -22.09
C PHE A 193 11.51 -11.00 -21.80
N LEU A 194 10.34 -10.46 -21.46
CA LEU A 194 9.15 -11.26 -21.15
C LEU A 194 8.74 -12.13 -22.35
N GLN A 195 8.77 -11.53 -23.55
CA GLN A 195 8.40 -12.21 -24.79
C GLN A 195 9.39 -13.36 -25.08
N GLY A 196 10.70 -13.12 -24.92
CA GLY A 196 11.76 -14.10 -25.16
C GLY A 196 11.90 -15.21 -24.10
N LEU A 197 11.09 -15.21 -23.03
CA LEU A 197 11.10 -16.31 -22.05
C LEU A 197 10.43 -17.58 -22.61
N GLU A 198 11.21 -18.59 -22.97
CA GLU A 198 10.66 -19.88 -23.40
C GLU A 198 10.17 -20.69 -22.19
N LEU A 199 8.86 -20.63 -21.90
CA LEU A 199 8.23 -21.25 -20.71
C LEU A 199 7.11 -22.26 -21.06
N SER A 200 6.77 -22.39 -22.34
CA SER A 200 5.62 -23.17 -22.83
C SER A 200 5.76 -24.68 -22.59
N SER A 201 6.99 -25.18 -22.45
CA SER A 201 7.31 -26.60 -22.24
C SER A 201 7.43 -27.02 -20.77
N VAL A 202 7.28 -26.07 -19.83
CA VAL A 202 7.65 -26.24 -18.41
C VAL A 202 6.45 -26.56 -17.52
N ALA A 203 5.22 -26.36 -18.01
CA ALA A 203 4.00 -26.67 -17.26
C ALA A 203 3.58 -28.14 -17.49
N GLY A 204 3.57 -28.93 -16.41
CA GLY A 204 3.43 -30.39 -16.46
C GLY A 204 2.01 -30.94 -16.66
N VAL A 205 1.01 -30.10 -16.95
CA VAL A 205 -0.37 -30.54 -17.20
C VAL A 205 -0.83 -30.02 -18.56
N ALA A 206 -1.25 -30.94 -19.43
CA ALA A 206 -1.85 -30.62 -20.72
C ALA A 206 -3.00 -29.61 -20.52
N GLY A 207 -2.76 -28.36 -20.94
CA GLY A 207 -3.76 -27.28 -20.91
C GLY A 207 -3.59 -26.19 -19.85
N VAL A 208 -2.69 -26.33 -18.86
CA VAL A 208 -2.43 -25.28 -17.85
C VAL A 208 -1.16 -24.52 -18.25
N GLY A 209 -1.28 -23.62 -19.23
CA GLY A 209 -0.14 -22.86 -19.77
C GLY A 209 0.40 -21.79 -18.83
N VAL A 210 1.63 -21.34 -19.09
CA VAL A 210 2.19 -20.12 -18.47
C VAL A 210 1.63 -18.89 -19.19
N ARG A 211 0.92 -18.03 -18.49
CA ARG A 211 0.43 -16.75 -19.03
C ARG A 211 1.47 -15.66 -18.83
N LYS A 212 1.93 -15.05 -19.92
CA LYS A 212 2.78 -13.86 -19.88
C LYS A 212 1.90 -12.61 -19.95
N VAL A 213 2.13 -11.64 -19.06
CA VAL A 213 1.33 -10.41 -18.97
C VAL A 213 2.24 -9.18 -19.01
N PRO A 214 2.26 -8.42 -20.11
CA PRO A 214 2.98 -7.15 -20.18
C PRO A 214 2.42 -6.14 -19.16
N HIS A 215 3.28 -5.30 -18.58
CA HIS A 215 2.87 -4.34 -17.56
C HIS A 215 1.86 -3.31 -18.07
N GLN A 216 1.80 -3.09 -19.38
CA GLN A 216 0.81 -2.24 -20.04
C GLN A 216 -0.62 -2.78 -19.84
N GLU A 217 -0.77 -4.09 -19.60
CA GLU A 217 -2.06 -4.74 -19.29
C GLU A 217 -2.32 -4.81 -17.78
N THR A 218 -1.33 -4.49 -16.94
CA THR A 218 -1.45 -4.52 -15.47
C THR A 218 -1.95 -3.18 -14.91
N GLY A 219 -3.25 -2.92 -15.08
CA GLY A 219 -3.90 -1.72 -14.55
C GLY A 219 -3.92 -1.63 -13.01
N PRO A 220 -4.37 -0.49 -12.44
CA PRO A 220 -4.56 -0.35 -11.00
C PRO A 220 -5.45 -1.46 -10.43
N GLY A 221 -4.98 -2.14 -9.39
CA GLY A 221 -5.73 -3.23 -8.74
C GLY A 221 -5.50 -4.62 -9.34
N TRP A 222 -4.86 -4.74 -10.52
CA TRP A 222 -4.59 -6.04 -11.16
C TRP A 222 -3.88 -7.02 -10.22
N LEU A 223 -2.76 -6.60 -9.63
CA LEU A 223 -1.98 -7.44 -8.71
C LEU A 223 -2.80 -7.90 -7.50
N ALA A 224 -3.69 -7.04 -6.97
CA ALA A 224 -4.53 -7.43 -5.85
C ALA A 224 -5.58 -8.47 -6.26
N GLY A 225 -6.06 -8.42 -7.50
CA GLY A 225 -6.97 -9.43 -8.06
C GLY A 225 -6.30 -10.78 -8.28
N GLU A 226 -5.05 -10.81 -8.75
CA GLU A 226 -4.31 -12.08 -8.97
C GLU A 226 -3.82 -12.73 -7.66
N LEU A 227 -3.83 -11.98 -6.55
CA LEU A 227 -3.46 -12.48 -5.21
C LEU A 227 -4.68 -12.87 -4.36
N ALA A 228 -5.90 -12.53 -4.81
CA ALA A 228 -7.15 -12.90 -4.17
C ALA A 228 -7.57 -14.32 -4.62
#